data_AF-A0A9E3ZU95-F1
#
_entry.id   AF-A0A9E3ZU95-F1
#
_cell.length_a   1.000
_cell.length_b   1.000
_cell.length_c   1.000
_cell.angle_alpha   90.00
_cell.angle_beta   90.00
_cell.angle_gamma   90.00
#
_symmetry.space_group_name_H-M   'P 1'
#
loop_
_entity.id
_entity.type
_entity.pdbx_description
1 polymer ?
#
loop_
_entity_poly.entity_id
_entity_poly.type
_entity_poly.pdbx_seq_one_letter_code
_entity_poly.pdbx_strand_id
1 'polypeptide(L)'
;MVIGTGVGGTIISNGQIQPGEHAYGGEFGMMLVDGRRELSELGSAVHMARKYSKLKRKEYTGEEVFALAEAGEVDAVTATEELYHYLALGIYNMQYTIDPEYIVLGGGITKKADLLDHLYRKLAEIMNYGQRCPIMPKIRIAKFGNDANLIGAALTAEGK
;
A
#
# COMPACT_ATOMS: atom_id res chain seq x y z
N MET A 1 1.72 -7.39 0.04
CA MET A 1 1.14 -6.32 0.87
C MET A 1 -0.34 -6.19 0.58
N VAL A 2 -1.18 -6.13 1.60
CA VAL A 2 -2.63 -5.97 1.50
C VAL A 2 -3.00 -4.60 2.04
N ILE A 3 -3.75 -3.82 1.25
CA ILE A 3 -4.15 -2.44 1.56
C ILE A 3 -5.67 -2.42 1.77
N GLY A 4 -6.08 -2.32 3.03
CA GLY A 4 -7.49 -2.31 3.45
C GLY A 4 -7.76 -1.16 4.41
N THR A 5 -8.30 -1.49 5.59
CA THR A 5 -8.46 -0.50 6.68
C THR A 5 -7.11 0.02 7.19
N GLY A 6 -6.08 -0.82 7.15
CA GLY A 6 -4.66 -0.45 7.29
C GLY A 6 -3.83 -1.08 6.18
N VAL A 7 -2.54 -1.24 6.43
CA VAL A 7 -1.61 -1.93 5.54
C VAL A 7 -1.02 -3.13 6.28
N GLY A 8 -1.15 -4.31 5.69
CA GLY A 8 -0.57 -5.55 6.22
C GLY A 8 0.27 -6.25 5.16
N GLY A 9 1.01 -7.27 5.56
CA GLY A 9 1.85 -7.98 4.61
C GLY A 9 2.44 -9.26 5.14
N THR A 10 3.23 -9.85 4.27
CA THR A 10 4.08 -11.00 4.56
C THR A 10 5.26 -10.93 3.62
N ILE A 11 6.35 -11.56 4.02
CA ILE A 11 7.55 -11.74 3.19
C ILE A 11 7.60 -13.22 2.82
N ILE A 12 7.77 -13.50 1.53
CA ILE A 12 7.98 -14.85 1.03
C ILE A 12 9.39 -14.90 0.43
N SER A 13 10.21 -15.81 0.94
CA SER A 13 11.56 -16.07 0.43
C SER A 13 11.76 -17.56 0.25
N ASN A 14 12.29 -17.99 -0.89
CA ASN A 14 12.44 -19.40 -1.27
C ASN A 14 11.13 -20.20 -1.15
N GLY A 15 10.00 -19.59 -1.50
CA GLY A 15 8.67 -20.18 -1.40
C GLY A 15 8.14 -20.33 0.04
N GLN A 16 8.87 -19.83 1.05
CA GLN A 16 8.51 -19.95 2.46
C GLN A 16 8.16 -18.59 3.05
N ILE A 17 7.10 -18.54 3.87
CA ILE A 17 6.75 -17.37 4.67
C ILE A 17 7.87 -17.08 5.66
N GLN A 18 8.23 -15.81 5.81
CA GLN A 18 9.23 -15.33 6.76
C GLN A 18 8.52 -14.62 7.92
N PRO A 19 8.14 -15.33 9.00
CA PRO A 19 7.41 -14.74 10.12
C PRO A 19 8.30 -13.86 11.02
N GLY A 20 9.62 -14.06 10.99
CA GLY A 20 10.54 -13.48 11.97
C GLY A 20 10.38 -14.09 13.37
N GLU A 21 11.27 -13.73 14.29
CA GLU A 21 11.33 -14.31 15.65
C GLU A 21 10.01 -14.17 16.43
N HIS A 22 9.34 -13.03 16.28
CA HIS A 22 8.14 -12.69 17.05
C HIS A 22 6.84 -12.79 16.24
N ALA A 23 6.88 -13.33 15.02
CA ALA A 23 5.76 -13.35 14.07
C ALA A 23 5.28 -11.96 13.58
N TYR A 24 6.17 -10.96 13.56
CA TYR A 24 5.91 -9.61 13.00
C TYR A 24 6.56 -9.38 11.62
N GLY A 25 7.13 -10.42 11.03
CA GLY A 25 7.75 -10.37 9.70
C GLY A 25 6.74 -9.96 8.63
N GLY A 26 6.97 -8.81 8.00
CA GLY A 26 6.07 -8.28 6.98
C GLY A 26 4.95 -7.38 7.50
N GLU A 27 5.00 -6.93 8.77
CA GLU A 27 4.12 -5.90 9.34
C GLU A 27 4.44 -4.50 8.77
N PHE A 28 4.36 -4.35 7.45
CA PHE A 28 4.71 -3.13 6.71
C PHE A 28 3.86 -1.94 7.12
N GLY A 29 2.65 -2.18 7.64
CA GLY A 29 1.79 -1.13 8.16
C GLY A 29 2.42 -0.32 9.28
N MET A 30 3.29 -0.92 10.09
CA MET A 30 3.97 -0.28 11.22
C MET A 30 5.20 0.55 10.81
N MET A 31 5.57 0.52 9.52
CA MET A 31 6.69 1.31 9.01
C MET A 31 6.40 2.80 9.17
N LEU A 32 7.29 3.55 9.82
CA LEU A 32 7.22 5.01 9.85
C LEU A 32 7.59 5.58 8.48
N VAL A 33 6.72 6.41 7.90
CA VAL A 33 6.88 6.93 6.53
C VAL A 33 7.04 8.45 6.46
N ASP A 34 6.94 9.17 7.58
CA ASP A 34 7.24 10.60 7.67
C ASP A 34 8.00 10.97 8.95
N GLY A 35 8.61 9.98 9.60
CA GLY A 35 9.28 10.13 10.89
C GLY A 35 8.35 10.15 12.11
N ARG A 36 7.02 10.09 11.93
CA ARG A 36 6.06 10.09 13.03
C ARG A 36 4.88 9.12 12.86
N ARG A 37 4.34 9.02 11.65
CA ARG A 37 3.13 8.29 11.31
C ARG A 37 3.47 7.01 10.56
N GLU A 38 2.68 5.99 10.82
CA GLU A 38 2.79 4.67 10.25
C GLU A 38 2.21 4.60 8.83
N LEU A 39 2.71 3.67 8.01
CA LEU A 39 2.18 3.41 6.66
C LEU A 39 0.69 3.03 6.71
N SER A 40 0.21 2.35 7.74
CA SER A 40 -1.22 2.05 7.91
C SER A 40 -2.09 3.30 8.04
N GLU A 41 -1.56 4.39 8.61
CA GLU A 41 -2.29 5.65 8.80
C GLU A 41 -2.38 6.44 7.50
N LEU A 42 -1.34 6.39 6.66
CA LEU A 42 -1.20 7.25 5.49
C LEU A 42 -1.37 6.54 4.15
N GLY A 43 -1.16 5.23 4.13
CA GLY A 43 -1.26 4.35 2.95
C GLY A 43 -2.60 3.63 2.82
N SER A 44 -3.60 3.95 3.64
CA SER A 44 -4.92 3.31 3.64
C SER A 44 -5.99 4.23 3.07
N ALA A 45 -6.75 3.74 2.08
CA ALA A 45 -7.90 4.45 1.52
C ALA A 45 -9.00 4.70 2.57
N VAL A 46 -9.12 3.83 3.59
CA VAL A 46 -10.06 4.00 4.69
C VAL A 46 -9.62 5.11 5.63
N HIS A 47 -8.32 5.19 5.96
CA HIS A 47 -7.80 6.30 6.77
C HIS A 47 -7.84 7.64 6.00
N MET A 48 -7.54 7.62 4.70
CA MET A 48 -7.74 8.77 3.81
C MET A 48 -9.18 9.27 3.88
N ALA A 49 -10.16 8.38 3.69
CA ALA A 49 -11.58 8.73 3.77
C ALA A 49 -11.95 9.30 5.14
N ARG A 50 -11.51 8.67 6.24
CA ARG A 50 -11.75 9.18 7.60
C ARG A 50 -11.16 10.58 7.83
N LYS A 51 -9.95 10.85 7.33
CA LYS A 51 -9.30 12.17 7.43
C LYS A 51 -10.09 13.21 6.62
N TYR A 52 -10.49 12.85 5.41
CA TYR A 52 -11.30 13.70 4.53
C TYR A 52 -12.69 13.98 5.13
N SER A 53 -13.36 12.97 5.70
CA SER A 53 -14.67 13.12 6.35
C SER A 53 -14.62 14.13 7.49
N LYS A 54 -13.58 14.07 8.32
CA LYS A 54 -13.36 15.04 9.42
C LYS A 54 -13.15 16.45 8.89
N LEU A 55 -12.36 16.61 7.83
CA LEU A 55 -12.11 17.90 7.19
C LEU A 55 -13.41 18.53 6.66
N LYS A 56 -14.22 17.75 5.95
CA LYS A 56 -15.47 18.21 5.33
C LYS A 56 -16.69 18.19 6.27
N ARG A 57 -16.53 17.68 7.50
CA ARG A 57 -17.61 17.49 8.50
C ARG A 57 -18.80 16.71 7.94
N LYS A 58 -18.53 15.71 7.09
CA LYS A 58 -19.50 14.82 6.46
C LYS A 58 -18.84 13.48 6.21
N GLU A 59 -19.58 12.38 6.34
CA GLU A 59 -19.06 11.04 6.06
C GLU A 59 -18.86 10.81 4.56
N TYR A 60 -17.69 10.25 4.23
CA TYR A 60 -17.29 9.79 2.90
C TYR A 60 -16.57 8.44 3.00
N THR A 61 -16.77 7.61 1.99
CA THR A 61 -16.03 6.38 1.71
C THR A 61 -14.78 6.67 0.88
N GLY A 62 -13.86 5.69 0.78
CA GLY A 62 -12.67 5.85 -0.06
C GLY A 62 -13.05 6.06 -1.52
N GLU A 63 -14.02 5.29 -2.01
CA GLU A 63 -14.58 5.39 -3.36
C GLU A 63 -15.13 6.78 -3.67
N GLU A 64 -15.88 7.39 -2.73
CA GLU A 64 -16.39 8.75 -2.89
C GLU A 64 -15.29 9.81 -2.92
N VAL A 65 -14.25 9.67 -2.08
CA VAL A 65 -13.10 10.57 -2.11
C VAL A 65 -12.34 10.46 -3.44
N PHE A 66 -12.15 9.25 -3.97
CA PHE A 66 -11.56 9.07 -5.30
C PHE A 66 -12.42 9.71 -6.40
N ALA A 67 -13.74 9.52 -6.37
CA ALA A 67 -14.63 10.12 -7.36
C ALA A 67 -14.60 11.66 -7.32
N LEU A 68 -14.50 12.25 -6.13
CA LEU A 68 -14.33 13.70 -5.96
C LEU A 68 -12.97 14.19 -6.49
N ALA A 69 -11.91 13.42 -6.29
CA ALA A 69 -10.59 13.73 -6.83
C ALA A 69 -10.59 13.70 -8.37
N GLU A 70 -11.24 12.69 -8.97
CA GLU A 70 -11.44 12.58 -10.43
C GLU A 70 -12.25 13.77 -10.99
N ALA A 71 -13.22 14.27 -10.22
CA ALA A 71 -13.98 15.48 -10.54
C ALA A 71 -13.18 16.79 -10.30
N GLY A 72 -11.94 16.71 -9.82
CA GLY A 72 -11.06 17.86 -9.61
C GLY A 72 -11.28 18.61 -8.29
N GLU A 73 -11.96 18.02 -7.31
CA GLU A 73 -12.11 18.65 -5.98
C GLU A 73 -10.76 18.69 -5.26
N VAL A 74 -10.32 19.91 -4.92
CA VAL A 74 -8.94 20.18 -4.51
C VAL A 74 -8.50 19.39 -3.27
N ASP A 75 -9.35 19.30 -2.25
CA ASP A 75 -9.01 18.59 -1.02
C ASP A 75 -8.95 17.07 -1.26
N ALA A 76 -9.80 16.53 -2.13
CA ALA A 76 -9.83 15.12 -2.50
C ALA A 76 -8.63 14.74 -3.37
N VAL A 77 -8.25 15.60 -4.32
CA VAL A 77 -7.00 15.47 -5.08
C VAL A 77 -5.81 15.45 -4.13
N THR A 78 -5.77 16.36 -3.16
CA THR A 78 -4.69 16.40 -2.17
C THR A 78 -4.64 15.12 -1.32
N ALA A 79 -5.80 14.63 -0.85
CA ALA A 79 -5.89 13.42 -0.04
C ALA A 79 -5.45 12.16 -0.81
N THR A 80 -5.82 12.05 -2.08
CA THR A 80 -5.44 10.91 -2.93
C THR A 80 -3.97 10.96 -3.34
N GLU A 81 -3.41 12.13 -3.63
CA GLU A 81 -1.98 12.29 -3.90
C GLU A 81 -1.11 11.97 -2.67
N GLU A 82 -1.56 12.34 -1.46
CA GLU A 82 -0.91 11.98 -0.19
C GLU A 82 -0.89 10.45 -0.02
N LEU A 83 -2.04 9.80 -0.24
CA LEU A 83 -2.17 8.34 -0.19
C LEU A 83 -1.19 7.64 -1.14
N TYR A 84 -1.14 8.04 -2.41
CA TYR A 84 -0.25 7.43 -3.40
C TYR A 84 1.22 7.68 -3.07
N HIS A 85 1.56 8.87 -2.57
CA HIS A 85 2.93 9.19 -2.17
C HIS A 85 3.42 8.26 -1.06
N TYR A 86 2.64 8.09 0.01
CA TYR A 86 3.07 7.25 1.13
C TYR A 86 3.04 5.76 0.81
N LEU A 87 2.11 5.29 -0.03
CA LEU A 87 2.17 3.93 -0.56
C LEU A 87 3.46 3.69 -1.38
N ALA A 88 3.80 4.61 -2.28
CA ALA A 88 5.03 4.53 -3.06
C ALA A 88 6.28 4.58 -2.17
N LEU A 89 6.27 5.39 -1.11
CA LEU A 89 7.37 5.46 -0.15
C LEU A 89 7.53 4.14 0.63
N GLY A 90 6.44 3.51 1.05
CA GLY A 90 6.46 2.18 1.65
C GLY A 90 7.02 1.12 0.69
N ILE A 91 6.59 1.14 -0.58
CA ILE A 91 7.07 0.25 -1.66
C ILE A 91 8.57 0.44 -1.91
N TYR A 92 9.01 1.70 -1.97
CA TYR A 92 10.43 2.05 -2.09
C TYR A 92 11.24 1.48 -0.92
N ASN A 93 10.79 1.70 0.32
CA ASN A 93 11.47 1.19 1.51
C ASN A 93 11.53 -0.35 1.52
N MET A 94 10.46 -1.03 1.10
CA MET A 94 10.44 -2.48 0.98
C MET A 94 11.48 -2.98 -0.05
N GLN A 95 11.57 -2.34 -1.21
CA GLN A 95 12.56 -2.71 -2.23
C GLN A 95 13.98 -2.67 -1.68
N TYR A 96 14.34 -1.60 -0.98
CA TYR A 96 15.70 -1.40 -0.49
C TYR A 96 16.00 -2.06 0.86
N THR A 97 15.00 -2.70 1.48
CA THR A 97 15.19 -3.47 2.73
C THR A 97 15.19 -4.97 2.47
N ILE A 98 14.32 -5.44 1.57
CA ILE A 98 14.07 -6.88 1.34
C ILE A 98 14.65 -7.34 0.00
N ASP A 99 14.77 -6.43 -0.96
CA ASP A 99 15.13 -6.70 -2.36
C ASP A 99 14.31 -7.84 -3.01
N PRO A 100 12.97 -7.76 -3.00
CA PRO A 100 12.13 -8.80 -3.57
C PRO A 100 12.11 -8.74 -5.11
N GLU A 101 11.84 -9.88 -5.74
CA GLU A 101 11.60 -9.93 -7.19
C GLU A 101 10.30 -9.18 -7.57
N TYR A 102 9.26 -9.29 -6.73
CA TYR A 102 7.99 -8.62 -6.90
C TYR A 102 7.40 -8.15 -5.57
N ILE A 103 6.74 -6.99 -5.61
CA ILE A 103 5.82 -6.52 -4.57
C ILE A 103 4.40 -6.73 -5.08
N VAL A 104 3.69 -7.68 -4.47
CA VAL A 104 2.30 -8.02 -4.84
C VAL A 104 1.33 -7.24 -3.94
N LEU A 105 0.44 -6.48 -4.56
CA LEU A 105 -0.58 -5.66 -3.90
C LEU A 105 -1.94 -6.36 -3.91
N GLY A 106 -2.58 -6.44 -2.75
CA GLY A 106 -3.97 -6.87 -2.59
C GLY A 106 -4.80 -5.83 -1.83
N GLY A 107 -6.09 -6.12 -1.63
CA GLY A 107 -7.02 -5.27 -0.90
C GLY A 107 -7.84 -4.33 -1.80
N GLY A 108 -8.82 -3.62 -1.23
CA GLY A 108 -9.88 -2.96 -2.00
C GLY A 108 -9.38 -1.91 -3.00
N ILE A 109 -8.28 -1.23 -2.70
CA ILE A 109 -7.68 -0.20 -3.57
C ILE A 109 -7.21 -0.76 -4.91
N THR A 110 -6.90 -2.06 -5.00
CA THR A 110 -6.40 -2.68 -6.24
C THR A 110 -7.44 -2.80 -7.34
N LYS A 111 -8.70 -2.44 -7.05
CA LYS A 111 -9.76 -2.30 -8.05
C LYS A 111 -9.61 -1.05 -8.93
N LYS A 112 -8.81 -0.05 -8.51
CA LYS A 112 -8.52 1.12 -9.32
C LYS A 112 -7.59 0.77 -10.48
N ALA A 113 -8.06 0.98 -11.71
CA ALA A 113 -7.34 0.60 -12.93
C ALA A 113 -6.03 1.39 -13.12
N ASP A 114 -6.01 2.63 -12.65
CA ASP A 114 -4.89 3.57 -12.72
C ASP A 114 -3.93 3.48 -11.51
N LEU A 115 -4.18 2.58 -10.55
CA LEU A 115 -3.38 2.46 -9.33
C LEU A 115 -1.88 2.31 -9.64
N LEU A 116 -1.52 1.43 -10.57
CA LEU A 116 -0.12 1.19 -10.90
C LEU A 116 0.53 2.42 -11.52
N ASP A 117 -0.18 3.16 -12.37
CA ASP A 117 0.33 4.38 -13.01
C ASP A 117 0.62 5.46 -11.96
N HIS A 118 -0.30 5.67 -11.01
CA HIS A 118 -0.09 6.58 -9.88
C HIS A 118 1.10 6.17 -9.01
N LEU A 119 1.22 4.88 -8.67
CA LEU A 119 2.34 4.38 -7.85
C LEU A 119 3.68 4.51 -8.58
N TYR A 120 3.76 4.17 -9.86
CA TYR A 120 4.99 4.30 -10.63
C TYR A 120 5.40 5.76 -10.81
N ARG A 121 4.44 6.67 -11.01
CA ARG A 121 4.72 8.11 -11.01
C ARG A 121 5.32 8.56 -9.68
N LYS A 122 4.70 8.20 -8.55
CA LYS A 122 5.21 8.56 -7.22
C LYS A 122 6.56 7.92 -6.88
N LEU A 123 6.80 6.68 -7.29
CA LEU A 123 8.11 6.04 -7.17
C LEU A 123 9.18 6.80 -7.97
N ALA A 124 8.87 7.18 -9.21
CA ALA A 124 9.79 7.98 -10.02
C ALA A 124 10.07 9.35 -9.37
N GLU A 125 9.07 10.02 -8.78
CA GLU A 125 9.26 11.26 -8.02
C GLU A 125 10.24 11.03 -6.83
N ILE A 126 10.00 10.00 -6.01
CA ILE A 126 10.82 9.67 -4.83
C ILE A 126 12.26 9.32 -5.23
N MET A 127 12.45 8.48 -6.24
CA MET A 127 13.78 8.06 -6.70
C MET A 127 14.59 9.22 -7.28
N ASN A 128 13.93 10.32 -7.67
CA ASN A 128 14.58 11.54 -8.16
C ASN A 128 14.94 12.55 -7.05
N TYR A 129 14.72 12.25 -5.76
CA TYR A 129 15.12 13.12 -4.63
C TYR A 129 16.65 13.20 -4.39
N GLY A 130 17.47 12.89 -5.41
CA GLY A 130 18.94 12.93 -5.34
C GLY A 130 19.59 11.66 -4.80
N GLN A 131 18.83 10.57 -4.64
CA GLN A 131 19.33 9.29 -4.15
C GLN A 131 19.83 8.42 -5.31
N ARG A 132 20.93 7.67 -5.10
CA ARG A 132 21.40 6.67 -6.06
C ARG A 132 20.60 5.38 -5.90
N CYS A 133 19.45 5.32 -6.55
CA CYS A 133 18.53 4.19 -6.44
C CYS A 133 18.32 3.55 -7.82
N PRO A 134 19.09 2.51 -8.16
CA PRO A 134 19.06 1.97 -9.53
C PRO A 134 17.89 1.02 -9.81
N ILE A 135 17.17 0.55 -8.79
CA ILE A 135 16.18 -0.53 -8.91
C ILE A 135 14.79 0.04 -8.75
N MET A 136 14.05 0.11 -9.87
CA MET A 136 12.63 0.39 -9.86
C MET A 136 11.86 -0.84 -9.34
N PRO A 137 11.04 -0.72 -8.28
CA PRO A 137 10.27 -1.84 -7.76
C PRO A 137 9.31 -2.44 -8.80
N LYS A 138 9.25 -3.77 -8.89
CA LYS A 138 8.30 -4.47 -9.76
C LYS A 138 7.00 -4.76 -9.02
N ILE A 139 5.92 -4.10 -9.41
CA ILE A 139 4.63 -4.20 -8.74
C ILE A 139 3.69 -5.13 -9.53
N ARG A 140 2.94 -5.97 -8.82
CA ARG A 140 1.86 -6.82 -9.37
C ARG A 140 0.60 -6.70 -8.54
N ILE A 141 -0.56 -6.89 -9.16
CA ILE A 141 -1.84 -7.00 -8.45
C ILE A 141 -2.12 -8.47 -8.14
N ALA A 142 -2.55 -8.75 -6.92
CA ALA A 142 -2.91 -10.09 -6.47
C ALA A 142 -4.11 -10.62 -7.28
N LYS A 143 -3.98 -11.83 -7.83
CA LYS A 143 -5.01 -12.47 -8.66
C LYS A 143 -6.32 -12.74 -7.92
N PHE A 144 -6.23 -13.08 -6.63
CA PHE A 144 -7.37 -13.58 -5.86
C PHE A 144 -8.12 -12.50 -5.08
N GLY A 145 -7.75 -11.22 -5.24
CA GLY A 145 -8.47 -10.10 -4.61
C GLY A 145 -8.71 -10.31 -3.11
N ASN A 146 -9.99 -10.26 -2.71
CA ASN A 146 -10.41 -10.42 -1.31
C ASN A 146 -10.32 -11.87 -0.79
N ASP A 147 -10.36 -12.87 -1.68
CA ASP A 147 -10.32 -14.28 -1.29
C ASP A 147 -8.88 -14.75 -0.99
N ALA A 148 -7.88 -13.93 -1.31
CA ALA A 148 -6.47 -14.23 -1.10
C ALA A 148 -6.15 -14.60 0.36
N ASN A 149 -6.83 -13.96 1.32
CA ASN A 149 -6.63 -14.22 2.75
C ASN A 149 -7.10 -15.63 3.14
N LEU A 150 -8.27 -16.06 2.65
CA LEU A 150 -8.83 -17.38 2.95
C LEU A 150 -8.01 -18.49 2.29
N ILE A 151 -7.63 -18.29 1.02
CA ILE A 151 -6.79 -19.24 0.28
C ILE A 151 -5.42 -19.37 0.95
N GLY A 152 -4.80 -18.25 1.34
CA GLY A 152 -3.51 -18.24 2.02
C GLY A 152 -3.55 -18.93 3.39
N ALA A 153 -4.63 -18.72 4.16
CA ALA A 153 -4.82 -19.41 5.44
C ALA A 153 -4.97 -20.93 5.25
N ALA A 154 -5.74 -21.37 4.25
CA ALA A 154 -5.90 -22.79 3.95
C ALA A 154 -4.59 -23.45 3.52
N LEU A 155 -3.82 -22.82 2.62
CA LEU A 155 -2.53 -23.35 2.16
C LEU A 155 -1.50 -23.44 3.31
N THR A 156 -1.43 -22.41 4.15
CA THR A 156 -0.55 -22.40 5.33
C THR A 156 -0.92 -23.52 6.31
N ALA A 157 -2.22 -23.75 6.54
CA ALA A 157 -2.69 -24.83 7.41
C ALA A 157 -2.37 -26.23 6.85
N GLU A 158 -2.25 -26.36 5.53
CA GLU A 158 -1.85 -27.60 4.84
C GLU A 158 -0.32 -27.82 4.81
N GLY A 159 0.49 -26.88 5.31
CA GLY A 159 1.95 -26.96 5.27
C GLY A 159 2.55 -26.85 3.87
N LYS A 160 1.82 -26.20 2.95
CA LYS A 160 2.26 -25.88 1.58
C LYS A 160 2.72 -24.43 1.49
#